data_AF-A0A0C3EUW7-F1
#
_entry.id   AF-A0A0C3EUW7-F1
#
_cell.length_a   1.000
_cell.length_b   1.000
_cell.length_c   1.000
_cell.angle_alpha   90.00
_cell.angle_beta   90.00
_cell.angle_gamma   90.00
#
_symmetry.space_group_name_H-M   'P 1'
#
loop_
_entity.id
_entity.type
_entity.pdbx_description
1 polymer ?
#
loop_
_entity_poly.entity_id
_entity_poly.type
_entity_poly.pdbx_seq_one_letter_code
_entity_poly.pdbx_strand_id
1 'polypeptide(L)'
;MDRTTIIPCGKPSASARVSISWPPAPPVEDSSVLVLSSCPYKYTLDPNALPFLLYLDLRLSLPLSPSSQITWGFAGIRHTLQVNPHPKFRWDHVIDSRNGKEGCDTVDEGDTIVSRDAITGENVEVETGIGWNPDAGRVQRYEEVWRLWYLDNSTYFLPSTEILENPTHL
;
A
#
# COMPACT_ATOMS: atom_id res chain seq x y z
N MET A 1 32.55 12.89 -9.27
CA MET A 1 31.17 12.42 -9.06
C MET A 1 30.95 12.42 -7.57
N ASP A 2 30.14 13.35 -7.10
CA ASP A 2 29.82 13.50 -5.68
C ASP A 2 29.07 12.25 -5.20
N ARG A 3 29.56 11.60 -4.14
CA ARG A 3 28.92 10.40 -3.60
C ARG A 3 27.79 10.87 -2.70
N THR A 4 26.60 11.04 -3.27
CA THR A 4 25.41 11.35 -2.48
C THR A 4 25.16 10.21 -1.49
N THR A 5 25.23 10.51 -0.20
CA THR A 5 24.96 9.54 0.86
C THR A 5 23.46 9.34 0.99
N ILE A 6 22.99 8.11 0.75
CA ILE A 6 21.61 7.70 1.01
C ILE A 6 21.52 7.25 2.47
N ILE A 7 20.61 7.85 3.23
CA ILE A 7 20.41 7.52 4.65
C ILE A 7 19.05 6.83 4.82
N PRO A 8 19.02 5.54 5.22
CA PRO A 8 17.78 4.89 5.64
C PRO A 8 17.26 5.53 6.93
N CYS A 9 15.97 5.89 6.99
CA CYS A 9 15.38 6.58 8.14
C CYS A 9 14.13 5.89 8.72
N GLY A 10 13.86 4.64 8.35
CA GLY A 10 12.75 3.87 8.88
C GLY A 10 12.85 2.38 8.57
N LYS A 11 11.77 1.64 8.85
CA LYS A 11 11.66 0.21 8.57
C LYS A 11 10.89 -0.03 7.27
N PRO A 12 11.14 -1.15 6.56
CA PRO A 12 10.23 -1.58 5.52
C PRO A 12 8.89 -1.99 6.16
N SER A 13 7.82 -1.96 5.38
CA SER A 13 6.48 -2.28 5.88
C SER A 13 5.67 -3.03 4.84
N ALA A 14 4.62 -3.67 5.33
CA ALA A 14 3.54 -4.19 4.51
C ALA A 14 2.21 -3.68 5.06
N SER A 15 1.26 -3.45 4.17
CA SER A 15 -0.10 -3.08 4.54
C SER A 15 -1.12 -3.86 3.73
N ALA A 16 -2.25 -4.16 4.35
CA ALA A 16 -3.43 -4.68 3.68
C ALA A 16 -4.55 -3.66 3.77
N ARG A 17 -5.28 -3.49 2.67
CA ARG A 17 -6.47 -2.65 2.67
C ARG A 17 -7.59 -3.40 3.40
N VAL A 18 -8.23 -2.68 4.31
CA VAL A 18 -9.39 -3.14 5.08
C VAL A 18 -10.67 -2.77 4.33
N SER A 19 -10.71 -1.57 3.76
CA SER A 19 -11.81 -1.11 2.94
C SER A 19 -11.41 0.05 2.04
N ILE A 20 -12.21 0.26 0.99
CA ILE A 20 -12.26 1.47 0.18
C ILE A 20 -13.70 1.98 0.14
N SER A 21 -13.87 3.29 0.11
CA SER A 21 -15.14 3.92 -0.21
C SER A 21 -14.94 5.06 -1.20
N TRP A 22 -15.99 5.32 -1.97
CA TRP A 22 -16.14 6.49 -2.82
C TRP A 22 -17.32 7.31 -2.27
N PRO A 23 -17.11 8.18 -1.27
CA PRO A 23 -18.21 8.82 -0.56
C PRO A 23 -19.22 9.51 -1.50
N PRO A 24 -20.54 9.39 -1.21
CA PRO A 24 -21.13 8.91 0.03
C PRO A 24 -21.41 7.39 0.08
N ALA A 25 -20.88 6.59 -0.86
CA ALA A 25 -21.08 5.15 -0.83
C ALA A 25 -20.45 4.53 0.44
N PRO A 26 -21.07 3.49 1.02
CA PRO A 26 -20.51 2.82 2.19
C PRO A 26 -19.17 2.14 1.84
N PRO A 27 -18.26 1.98 2.83
CA PRO A 27 -17.01 1.24 2.62
C PRO A 27 -17.27 -0.22 2.25
N VAL A 28 -16.49 -0.72 1.30
CA VAL A 28 -16.48 -2.11 0.84
C VAL A 28 -15.04 -2.60 0.70
N GLU A 29 -14.84 -3.91 0.62
CA GLU A 29 -13.59 -4.48 0.13
C GLU A 29 -13.93 -5.61 -0.86
N ASP A 30 -13.63 -5.35 -2.13
CA ASP A 30 -13.89 -6.27 -3.24
C ASP A 30 -12.63 -6.98 -3.72
N SER A 31 -11.47 -6.61 -3.16
CA SER A 31 -10.16 -7.05 -3.56
C SER A 31 -9.32 -7.47 -2.36
N SER A 32 -8.50 -8.50 -2.51
CA SER A 32 -7.41 -8.73 -1.56
C SER A 32 -6.24 -7.86 -1.97
N VAL A 33 -5.99 -6.80 -1.20
CA VAL A 33 -4.94 -5.81 -1.49
C VAL A 33 -3.77 -5.97 -0.54
N LEU A 34 -2.56 -6.05 -1.10
CA LEU A 34 -1.30 -6.04 -0.36
C LEU A 34 -0.38 -4.97 -0.94
N VAL A 35 0.11 -4.09 -0.08
CA VAL A 35 1.14 -3.12 -0.42
C VAL A 35 2.41 -3.45 0.35
N LEU A 36 3.54 -3.56 -0.35
CA LEU A 36 4.86 -3.67 0.22
C LEU A 36 5.59 -2.35 0.04
N SER A 37 6.22 -1.84 1.08
CA SER A 37 6.99 -0.60 1.06
C SER A 37 8.42 -0.85 1.53
N SER A 38 9.38 -0.27 0.81
CA SER A 38 10.78 -0.26 1.23
C SER A 38 10.97 0.59 2.49
N CYS A 39 12.16 0.53 3.09
CA CYS A 39 12.57 1.53 4.06
C CYS A 39 12.43 2.94 3.45
N PRO A 40 11.97 3.94 4.22
CA PRO A 40 12.06 5.33 3.80
C PRO A 40 13.51 5.77 3.66
N TYR A 41 13.79 6.53 2.61
CA TYR A 41 15.09 7.08 2.27
C TYR A 41 15.03 8.60 2.15
N LYS A 42 16.12 9.26 2.51
CA LYS A 42 16.32 10.68 2.29
C LYS A 42 17.56 10.91 1.43
N TYR A 43 17.38 11.56 0.29
CA TYR A 43 18.45 11.82 -0.69
C TYR A 43 18.95 13.26 -0.55
N THR A 44 19.67 13.57 0.52
CA THR A 44 20.43 14.83 0.69
C THR A 44 20.88 15.00 2.15
N LEU A 45 21.92 15.83 2.35
CA LEU A 45 22.30 16.38 3.66
C LEU A 45 21.37 17.51 4.13
N ASP A 46 20.46 18.01 3.28
CA ASP A 46 19.49 19.03 3.67
C ASP A 46 18.56 18.49 4.77
N PRO A 47 18.61 19.06 5.98
CA PRO A 47 17.77 18.62 7.08
C PRO A 47 16.28 18.80 6.79
N ASN A 48 15.88 19.63 5.84
CA ASN A 48 14.48 19.90 5.50
C ASN A 48 13.90 18.98 4.42
N ALA A 49 14.72 18.25 3.67
CA ALA A 49 14.19 17.37 2.64
C ALA A 49 13.34 16.24 3.24
N LEU A 50 12.22 15.97 2.60
CA LEU A 50 11.28 14.94 3.01
C LEU A 50 11.68 13.58 2.41
N PRO A 51 11.38 12.47 3.12
CA PRO A 51 11.74 11.15 2.65
C PRO A 51 10.86 10.70 1.48
N PHE A 52 11.32 9.68 0.77
CA PHE A 52 10.52 8.90 -0.17
C PHE A 52 10.76 7.41 0.07
N LEU A 53 9.91 6.56 -0.51
CA LEU A 53 10.11 5.11 -0.51
C LEU A 53 9.68 4.49 -1.84
N LEU A 54 10.10 3.25 -2.06
CA LEU A 54 9.58 2.43 -3.16
C LEU A 54 8.43 1.57 -2.65
N TYR A 55 7.40 1.37 -3.46
CA TYR A 55 6.27 0.52 -3.10
C TYR A 55 5.85 -0.41 -4.25
N LEU A 56 5.13 -1.47 -3.89
CA LEU A 56 4.43 -2.40 -4.77
C LEU A 56 3.04 -2.65 -4.19
N ASP A 57 1.99 -2.32 -4.93
CA ASP A 57 0.58 -2.60 -4.66
C ASP A 57 0.12 -3.74 -5.58
N LEU A 58 -0.46 -4.78 -4.98
CA LEU A 58 -1.06 -5.90 -5.69
C LEU A 58 -2.49 -6.12 -5.20
N ARG A 59 -3.44 -6.15 -6.14
CA ARG A 59 -4.86 -6.38 -5.90
C ARG A 59 -5.31 -7.64 -6.60
N LEU A 60 -5.87 -8.58 -5.84
CA LEU A 60 -6.41 -9.84 -6.34
C LEU A 60 -7.94 -9.85 -6.22
N SER A 61 -8.61 -10.42 -7.21
CA SER A 61 -10.07 -10.61 -7.19
C SER A 61 -10.48 -11.52 -6.03
N LEU A 62 -11.52 -11.11 -5.29
CA LEU A 62 -12.19 -11.97 -4.31
C LEU A 62 -13.31 -12.82 -4.94
N PRO A 63 -13.63 -14.01 -4.38
CA PRO A 63 -12.90 -14.68 -3.32
C PRO A 63 -11.52 -15.19 -3.78
N LEU A 64 -10.57 -15.32 -2.84
CA LEU A 64 -9.24 -15.85 -3.15
C LEU A 64 -9.31 -17.34 -3.55
N SER A 65 -8.70 -17.66 -4.70
CA SER A 65 -8.60 -19.00 -5.25
C SER A 65 -7.34 -19.11 -6.12
N PRO A 66 -6.88 -20.32 -6.50
CA PRO A 66 -5.80 -20.47 -7.48
C PRO A 66 -6.09 -19.83 -8.85
N SER A 67 -7.36 -19.55 -9.16
CA SER A 67 -7.80 -18.85 -10.37
C SER A 67 -8.04 -17.34 -10.19
N SER A 68 -7.75 -16.79 -9.01
CA SER A 68 -7.91 -15.35 -8.77
C SER A 68 -7.05 -14.55 -9.74
N GLN A 69 -7.62 -13.45 -10.23
CA GLN A 69 -6.98 -12.57 -11.20
C GLN A 69 -6.36 -11.37 -10.48
N ILE A 70 -5.28 -10.84 -11.05
CA ILE A 70 -4.77 -9.53 -10.67
C ILE A 70 -5.75 -8.49 -11.25
N THR A 71 -6.54 -7.86 -10.38
CA THR A 71 -7.50 -6.82 -10.80
C THR A 71 -6.79 -5.51 -11.07
N TRP A 72 -5.73 -5.23 -10.31
CA TRP A 72 -4.83 -4.10 -10.50
C TRP A 72 -3.51 -4.40 -9.79
N GLY A 73 -2.39 -4.12 -10.44
CA GLY A 73 -1.08 -4.09 -9.81
C GLY A 73 -0.28 -2.89 -10.30
N PHE A 74 0.41 -2.24 -9.37
CA PHE A 74 1.25 -1.09 -9.67
C PHE A 74 2.39 -0.96 -8.67
N ALA A 75 3.47 -0.29 -9.08
CA ALA A 75 4.65 -0.09 -8.26
C ALA A 75 5.33 1.22 -8.65
N GLY A 76 6.02 1.84 -7.71
CA GLY A 76 6.58 3.15 -7.98
C GLY A 76 7.27 3.78 -6.79
N ILE A 77 7.25 5.11 -6.78
CA ILE A 77 7.88 5.94 -5.76
C ILE A 77 6.78 6.67 -4.99
N ARG A 78 6.78 6.53 -3.67
CA ARG A 78 5.93 7.34 -2.78
C ARG A 78 6.76 8.48 -2.21
N HIS A 79 6.37 9.70 -2.53
CA HIS A 79 6.97 10.92 -2.00
C HIS A 79 6.22 11.41 -0.78
N THR A 80 6.93 11.73 0.30
CA THR A 80 6.35 12.52 1.39
C THR A 80 6.35 13.98 0.99
N LEU A 81 5.17 14.58 0.84
CA LEU A 81 4.98 15.99 0.50
C LEU A 81 4.87 16.87 1.75
N GLN A 82 4.32 16.30 2.82
CA GLN A 82 4.09 16.99 4.09
C GLN A 82 4.06 15.97 5.22
N VAL A 83 4.45 16.37 6.44
CA VAL A 83 4.31 15.56 7.66
C VAL A 83 3.31 16.17 8.64
N ASN A 84 3.23 17.51 8.72
CA ASN A 84 2.37 18.24 9.64
C ASN A 84 1.45 19.20 8.86
N PRO A 85 0.17 19.38 9.27
CA PRO A 85 -0.48 18.79 10.44
C PRO A 85 -0.84 17.30 10.27
N HIS A 86 -0.97 16.85 9.02
CA HIS A 86 -1.16 15.46 8.66
C HIS A 86 -0.17 15.08 7.56
N PRO A 87 0.35 13.84 7.56
CA PRO A 87 1.14 13.32 6.46
C PRO A 87 0.37 13.40 5.14
N LYS A 88 1.04 13.91 4.11
CA LYS A 88 0.53 13.91 2.73
C LYS A 88 1.55 13.25 1.83
N PHE A 89 1.07 12.37 0.96
CA PHE A 89 1.91 11.64 0.01
C PHE A 89 1.48 11.87 -1.43
N ARG A 90 2.42 11.63 -2.33
CA ARG A 90 2.19 11.48 -3.77
C ARG A 90 2.75 10.15 -4.23
N TRP A 91 2.02 9.43 -5.06
CA TRP A 91 2.44 8.17 -5.65
C TRP A 91 2.73 8.35 -7.13
N ASP A 92 4.01 8.20 -7.49
CA ASP A 92 4.47 8.21 -8.87
C ASP A 92 4.53 6.76 -9.37
N HIS A 93 3.47 6.32 -10.05
CA HIS A 93 3.31 4.96 -10.59
C HIS A 93 4.29 4.73 -11.76
N VAL A 94 5.38 3.98 -11.52
CA VAL A 94 6.38 3.63 -12.54
C VAL A 94 5.96 2.39 -13.34
N ILE A 95 5.29 1.46 -12.65
CA ILE A 95 4.68 0.26 -13.23
C ILE A 95 3.19 0.34 -12.94
N ASP A 96 2.36 0.15 -13.95
CA ASP A 96 0.91 0.07 -13.78
C ASP A 96 0.30 -0.91 -14.80
N SER A 97 -0.32 -1.97 -14.30
CA SER A 97 -1.00 -3.01 -15.09
C SER A 97 -2.12 -2.49 -16.00
N ARG A 98 -2.61 -1.27 -15.76
CA ARG A 98 -3.60 -0.62 -16.62
C ARG A 98 -3.02 -0.20 -17.97
N ASN A 99 -1.69 -0.16 -18.14
CA ASN A 99 -1.00 0.10 -19.41
C ASN A 99 -1.46 1.38 -20.13
N GLY A 100 -1.59 2.51 -19.41
CA GLY A 100 -1.98 3.80 -20.01
C GLY A 100 -3.46 3.92 -20.37
N LYS A 101 -4.33 3.06 -19.82
CA LYS A 101 -5.79 3.23 -19.87
C LYS A 101 -6.23 4.46 -19.05
N GLU A 102 -7.50 4.82 -19.15
CA GLU A 102 -8.07 5.97 -18.44
C GLU A 102 -7.72 5.97 -16.95
N GLY A 103 -7.36 7.15 -16.43
CA GLY A 103 -6.94 7.33 -15.03
C GLY A 103 -5.48 6.94 -14.73
N CYS A 104 -4.64 6.66 -15.73
CA CYS A 104 -3.19 6.49 -15.51
C CYS A 104 -2.46 7.83 -15.34
N ASP A 105 -2.92 8.89 -16.00
CA ASP A 105 -2.28 10.22 -15.94
C ASP A 105 -2.80 11.11 -14.80
N THR A 106 -3.72 10.60 -13.98
CA THR A 106 -4.24 11.36 -12.83
C THR A 106 -3.20 11.37 -11.72
N VAL A 107 -2.89 12.57 -11.24
CA VAL A 107 -2.04 12.76 -10.06
C VAL A 107 -2.67 12.02 -8.88
N ASP A 108 -1.90 11.11 -8.28
CA ASP A 108 -2.30 10.32 -7.13
C ASP A 108 -1.69 10.93 -5.86
N GLU A 109 -2.53 11.61 -5.09
CA GLU A 109 -2.17 12.28 -3.85
C GLU A 109 -3.24 12.07 -2.78
N GLY A 110 -2.77 11.92 -1.54
CA GLY A 110 -3.62 11.58 -0.41
C GLY A 110 -3.03 12.05 0.91
N ASP A 111 -3.93 12.48 1.79
CA ASP A 111 -3.65 12.77 3.19
C ASP A 111 -3.90 11.50 4.02
N THR A 112 -3.03 11.23 4.99
CA THR A 112 -3.21 10.08 5.89
C THR A 112 -3.28 10.49 7.35
N ILE A 113 -4.15 9.80 8.08
CA ILE A 113 -4.29 9.95 9.53
C ILE A 113 -4.32 8.58 10.19
N VAL A 114 -3.85 8.51 11.43
CA VAL A 114 -4.02 7.30 12.25
C VAL A 114 -5.35 7.39 12.99
N SER A 115 -6.16 6.35 12.86
CA SER A 115 -7.42 6.16 13.57
C SER A 115 -7.42 4.83 14.32
N ARG A 116 -8.54 4.52 15.00
CA ARG A 116 -8.79 3.18 15.56
C ARG A 116 -9.90 2.50 14.80
N ASP A 117 -9.68 1.23 14.46
CA ASP A 117 -10.73 0.37 13.97
C ASP A 117 -11.81 0.21 15.05
N ALA A 118 -13.07 0.44 14.70
CA ALA A 118 -14.17 0.42 15.65
C ALA A 118 -14.52 -0.98 16.16
N ILE A 119 -14.14 -2.03 15.44
CA ILE A 119 -14.44 -3.42 15.74
C ILE A 119 -13.29 -4.05 16.53
N THR A 120 -12.06 -3.93 16.04
CA THR A 120 -10.88 -4.58 16.65
C THR A 120 -10.19 -3.68 17.69
N GLY A 121 -10.40 -2.37 17.64
CA GLY A 121 -9.69 -1.40 18.49
C GLY A 121 -8.22 -1.16 18.11
N GLU A 122 -7.74 -1.85 17.08
CA GLU A 122 -6.38 -1.71 16.54
C GLU A 122 -6.21 -0.35 15.85
N ASN A 123 -4.96 0.12 15.77
CA ASN A 123 -4.65 1.30 14.98
C ASN A 123 -4.76 0.95 13.49
N VAL A 124 -5.41 1.83 12.73
CA VAL A 124 -5.50 1.78 11.26
C VAL A 124 -5.05 3.12 10.68
N GLU A 125 -4.53 3.09 9.47
CA GLU A 125 -4.25 4.30 8.69
C GLU A 125 -5.44 4.57 7.78
N VAL A 126 -5.98 5.78 7.83
CA VAL A 126 -7.05 6.24 6.95
C VAL A 126 -6.42 7.19 5.96
N GLU A 127 -6.44 6.80 4.69
CA GLU A 127 -6.00 7.60 3.57
C GLU A 127 -7.22 8.22 2.89
N THR A 128 -7.16 9.52 2.63
CA THR A 128 -8.16 10.22 1.83
C THR A 128 -7.48 10.98 0.72
N GLY A 129 -8.02 10.89 -0.49
CA GLY A 129 -7.43 11.53 -1.65
C GLY A 129 -8.43 11.79 -2.75
N ILE A 130 -7.92 12.11 -3.92
CA ILE A 130 -8.68 12.23 -5.15
C ILE A 130 -8.04 11.28 -6.16
N GLY A 131 -8.82 10.34 -6.66
CA GLY A 131 -8.32 9.27 -7.54
C GLY A 131 -9.33 8.90 -8.61
N TRP A 132 -8.90 8.14 -9.61
CA TRP A 132 -9.76 7.60 -10.64
C TRP A 132 -10.64 6.48 -10.08
N ASN A 133 -11.97 6.65 -10.12
CA ASN A 133 -12.92 5.59 -9.81
C ASN A 133 -13.22 4.80 -11.09
N PRO A 134 -12.77 3.53 -11.22
CA PRO A 134 -12.98 2.74 -12.42
C PRO A 134 -14.47 2.42 -12.65
N ASP A 135 -15.26 2.27 -11.60
CA ASP A 135 -16.70 1.93 -11.71
C ASP A 135 -17.53 3.12 -12.20
N ALA A 136 -17.14 4.33 -11.80
CA ALA A 136 -17.81 5.56 -12.20
C ALA A 136 -17.21 6.20 -13.47
N GLY A 137 -16.05 5.74 -13.92
CA GLY A 137 -15.33 6.29 -15.07
C GLY A 137 -14.95 7.77 -14.90
N ARG A 138 -14.63 8.20 -13.67
CA ARG A 138 -14.28 9.59 -13.37
C ARG A 138 -13.42 9.73 -12.12
N VAL A 139 -12.74 10.87 -12.02
CA VAL A 139 -11.99 11.26 -10.82
C VAL A 139 -12.95 11.66 -9.70
N GLN A 140 -12.78 11.08 -8.51
CA GLN A 140 -13.59 11.37 -7.32
C GLN A 140 -12.75 11.29 -6.05
N ARG A 141 -13.32 11.77 -4.93
CA ARG A 141 -12.75 11.55 -3.61
C ARG A 141 -12.87 10.08 -3.23
N TYR A 142 -11.82 9.55 -2.62
CA TYR A 142 -11.82 8.23 -2.00
C TYR A 142 -11.43 8.32 -0.53
N GLU A 143 -11.77 7.26 0.20
CA GLU A 143 -11.24 6.95 1.51
C GLU A 143 -10.83 5.47 1.52
N GLU A 144 -9.58 5.18 1.86
CA GLU A 144 -9.06 3.83 2.05
C GLU A 144 -8.62 3.65 3.51
N VAL A 145 -8.95 2.50 4.08
CA VAL A 145 -8.54 2.12 5.43
C VAL A 145 -7.52 1.00 5.33
N TRP A 146 -6.39 1.15 6.02
CA TRP A 146 -5.24 0.27 5.91
C TRP A 146 -4.82 -0.28 7.28
N ARG A 147 -4.53 -1.58 7.32
CA ARG A 147 -3.79 -2.20 8.42
C ARG A 147 -2.32 -2.27 8.03
N LEU A 148 -1.44 -1.70 8.84
CA LEU A 148 0.00 -1.61 8.60
C LEU A 148 0.78 -2.47 9.59
N TRP A 149 1.82 -3.15 9.11
CA TRP A 149 2.84 -3.79 9.95
C TRP A 149 4.24 -3.54 9.41
N TYR A 150 5.19 -3.30 10.31
CA TYR A 150 6.60 -3.14 9.95
C TYR A 150 7.26 -4.51 9.84
N LEU A 151 8.09 -4.66 8.81
CA LEU A 151 8.86 -5.88 8.58
C LEU A 151 10.16 -5.78 9.39
N ASP A 152 10.30 -6.65 10.37
CA ASP A 152 11.51 -6.77 11.17
C ASP A 152 12.49 -7.74 10.49
N ASN A 153 13.78 -7.42 10.49
CA ASN A 153 14.84 -8.28 9.93
C ASN A 153 14.99 -9.64 10.65
N SER A 154 14.24 -9.89 11.73
CA SER A 154 14.34 -11.08 12.57
C SER A 154 13.35 -12.19 12.24
N THR A 155 12.43 -12.00 11.27
CA THR A 155 11.29 -12.92 11.11
C THR A 155 11.28 -13.55 9.73
N TYR A 156 12.15 -14.55 9.53
CA TYR A 156 11.91 -15.56 8.51
C TYR A 156 10.76 -16.45 8.99
N PHE A 157 9.54 -16.19 8.52
CA PHE A 157 8.48 -17.19 8.56
C PHE A 157 8.81 -18.28 7.54
N LEU A 158 9.45 -19.36 7.99
CA LEU A 158 9.17 -20.65 7.36
C LEU A 158 7.81 -21.10 7.91
N PRO A 159 6.80 -21.33 7.06
CA PRO A 159 5.62 -22.05 7.53
C PRO A 159 6.11 -23.40 8.06
N SER A 160 5.74 -23.73 9.29
CA SER A 160 5.93 -25.08 9.82
C SER A 160 5.32 -26.06 8.83
N THR A 161 6.16 -26.80 8.11
CA THR A 161 5.71 -27.99 7.39
C THR A 161 5.17 -28.93 8.45
N GLU A 162 3.85 -28.97 8.62
CA GLU A 162 3.21 -30.18 9.13
C GLU A 162 3.62 -31.30 8.18
N ILE A 163 4.50 -32.16 8.69
CA ILE A 163 4.81 -33.43 8.09
C ILE A 163 3.48 -34.19 8.09
N LEU A 164 2.85 -34.30 6.93
CA LEU A 164 1.86 -35.34 6.67
C LEU A 164 2.59 -36.68 6.85
N GLU A 165 2.47 -37.26 8.04
CA GLU A 165 2.83 -38.66 8.24
C GLU A 165 1.94 -39.49 7.31
N ASN A 166 2.56 -40.09 6.30
CA ASN A 166 1.96 -41.12 5.48
C ASN A 166 1.49 -42.26 6.40
N PRO A 167 0.19 -42.61 6.44
CA PRO A 167 -0.19 -43.89 7.00
C PRO A 167 0.28 -44.97 6.01
N THR A 168 1.30 -45.71 6.42
CA THR A 168 1.77 -46.93 5.77
C THR A 168 0.60 -47.85 5.44
N HIS A 169 0.54 -48.26 4.17
CA HIS A 169 -0.05 -49.53 3.76
C HIS A 169 0.56 -50.66 4.60
N LEU A 170 -0.30 -51.43 5.28
CA LEU A 170 -0.40 -52.89 5.25
C LEU A 170 -1.59 -53.36 6.11
#